data_AF-A0A9E5T6J5-F1
#
_entry.id   AF-A0A9E5T6J5-F1
#
_cell.length_a   1.000
_cell.length_b   1.000
_cell.length_c   1.000
_cell.angle_alpha   90.00
_cell.angle_beta   90.00
_cell.angle_gamma   90.00
#
_symmetry.space_group_name_H-M   'P 1'
#
loop_
_entity.id
_entity.type
_entity.pdbx_description
1 polymer ?
#
loop_
_entity_poly.entity_id
_entity_poly.type
_entity_poly.pdbx_seq_one_letter_code
_entity_poly.pdbx_strand_id
1 'polypeptide(L)'
;MSKTNPQWSRHLDGIADELRRLSIACDLRLRDPGIIERIIKDDESVCGRRNPEGFRKLRKLVMATYHSLGLSISRIGPAETKKITDAIAQRMEHQRSGKTKS
;
A
#
# COMPACT_ATOMS: atom_id res chain seq x y z
N MET A 1 -15.03 11.89 17.58
CA MET A 1 -14.46 11.03 16.52
C MET A 1 -14.71 9.57 16.89
N SER A 2 -15.44 8.82 16.07
CA SER A 2 -15.62 7.38 16.31
C SER A 2 -14.28 6.67 16.19
N LYS A 3 -13.90 5.91 17.21
CA LYS A 3 -12.68 5.09 17.18
C LYS A 3 -12.83 4.04 16.07
N THR A 4 -11.80 3.89 15.22
CA THR A 4 -11.72 2.82 14.22
C THR A 4 -11.30 1.51 14.88
N ASN A 5 -11.56 0.38 14.23
CA ASN A 5 -11.17 -0.94 14.68
C ASN A 5 -9.64 -1.03 14.79
N PRO A 6 -9.07 -1.21 15.99
CA PRO A 6 -7.63 -1.10 16.22
C PRO A 6 -6.84 -2.27 15.62
N GLN A 7 -7.45 -3.46 15.49
CA GLN A 7 -6.78 -4.62 14.91
C GLN A 7 -6.63 -4.45 13.41
N TRP A 8 -7.72 -4.07 12.73
CA TRP A 8 -7.70 -3.79 11.30
C TRP A 8 -6.88 -2.55 10.94
N SER A 9 -6.91 -1.52 11.81
CA SER A 9 -6.06 -0.35 11.65
C SER A 9 -4.58 -0.74 11.61
N ARG A 10 -4.09 -1.48 12.62
CA ARG A 10 -2.69 -1.95 12.66
C ARG A 10 -2.33 -2.86 11.49
N HIS A 11 -3.23 -3.78 11.10
CA HIS A 11 -3.00 -4.69 9.99
C HIS A 11 -2.83 -3.96 8.65
N LEU A 12 -3.77 -3.07 8.31
CA LEU A 12 -3.74 -2.30 7.06
C LEU A 12 -2.61 -1.28 7.06
N ASP A 13 -2.26 -0.71 8.22
CA ASP A 13 -1.13 0.21 8.35
C ASP A 13 0.21 -0.50 8.10
N GLY A 14 0.38 -1.72 8.64
CA GLY A 14 1.55 -2.55 8.38
C GLY A 14 1.71 -2.96 6.91
N ILE A 15 0.59 -3.28 6.23
CA ILE A 15 0.60 -3.51 4.78
C ILE A 15 1.08 -2.26 4.03
N ALA A 16 0.57 -1.07 4.40
CA ALA A 16 0.92 0.17 3.74
C ALA A 16 2.40 0.54 3.93
N ASP A 17 2.95 0.35 5.13
CA ASP A 17 4.37 0.57 5.42
C ASP A 17 5.27 -0.37 4.60
N GLU A 18 4.88 -1.65 4.49
CA GLU A 18 5.64 -2.62 3.70
C GLU A 18 5.54 -2.35 2.20
N LEU A 19 4.36 -1.98 1.69
CA LEU A 19 4.20 -1.53 0.30
C LEU A 19 5.12 -0.35 0.00
N ARG A 20 5.18 0.65 0.89
CA ARG A 20 6.09 1.79 0.76
C ARG A 20 7.55 1.34 0.72
N ARG A 21 7.97 0.47 1.65
CA ARG A 21 9.35 -0.03 1.73
C ARG A 21 9.78 -0.75 0.46
N LEU A 22 8.93 -1.65 -0.05
CA LEU A 22 9.20 -2.40 -1.28
C LEU A 22 9.19 -1.49 -2.51
N SER A 23 8.33 -0.47 -2.55
CA SER A 23 8.32 0.53 -3.62
C SER A 23 9.64 1.30 -3.71
N ILE A 24 10.19 1.70 -2.57
CA ILE A 24 11.51 2.35 -2.49
C ILE A 24 12.61 1.36 -2.94
N ALA A 25 12.54 0.10 -2.51
CA ALA A 25 13.52 -0.92 -2.89
C ALA A 25 13.51 -1.25 -4.39
N CYS A 26 12.39 -1.04 -5.07
CA CYS A 26 12.22 -1.21 -6.52
C CYS A 26 12.37 0.09 -7.32
N ASP A 27 12.58 1.22 -6.65
CA ASP A 27 12.58 2.56 -7.27
C ASP A 27 11.34 2.78 -8.16
N LEU A 28 10.16 2.61 -7.58
CA LEU A 28 8.87 2.81 -8.26
C LEU A 28 7.90 3.62 -7.44
N ARG A 29 6.95 4.25 -8.14
CA ARG A 29 5.93 5.11 -7.56
C ARG A 29 4.56 4.46 -7.70
N LEU A 30 4.08 3.77 -6.65
CA LEU A 30 2.81 3.02 -6.68
C LEU A 30 1.57 3.85 -7.05
N ARG A 31 1.59 5.17 -6.79
CA ARG A 31 0.46 6.06 -7.06
C ARG A 31 0.46 6.61 -8.48
N ASP A 32 1.51 6.37 -9.26
CA ASP A 32 1.52 6.80 -10.65
C ASP A 32 0.52 5.94 -11.45
N PRO A 33 -0.23 6.53 -12.40
CA PRO A 33 -1.25 5.80 -13.15
C PRO A 33 -0.70 4.55 -13.86
N GLY A 34 -1.42 3.43 -13.78
CA GLY A 34 -1.06 2.20 -14.49
C GLY A 34 -0.01 1.31 -13.79
N ILE A 35 0.64 1.78 -12.72
CA ILE A 35 1.72 1.02 -12.06
C ILE A 35 1.17 -0.23 -11.37
N ILE A 36 0.03 -0.13 -10.69
CA ILE A 36 -0.59 -1.28 -9.98
C ILE A 36 -0.97 -2.38 -10.97
N GLU A 37 -1.57 -2.02 -12.10
CA GLU A 37 -1.98 -2.93 -13.16
C GLU A 37 -0.78 -3.67 -13.77
N ARG A 38 0.31 -2.95 -14.01
CA ARG A 38 1.56 -3.52 -14.51
C ARG A 38 2.22 -4.46 -13.50
N ILE A 39 2.24 -4.09 -12.21
CA ILE A 39 2.70 -4.99 -11.13
C ILE A 39 1.89 -6.28 -11.11
N ILE A 40 0.55 -6.20 -11.18
CA ILE A 40 -0.33 -7.37 -11.21
C ILE A 40 -0.04 -8.26 -12.43
N LYS A 41 0.23 -7.64 -13.59
CA LYS A 41 0.63 -8.31 -14.83
C LYS A 41 2.08 -8.86 -14.83
N ASP A 42 2.78 -8.75 -13.71
CA ASP A 42 4.16 -9.24 -13.55
C ASP A 42 5.19 -8.51 -14.43
N ASP A 43 4.93 -7.25 -14.77
CA ASP A 43 5.83 -6.41 -15.58
C ASP A 43 6.90 -5.76 -14.69
N GLU A 44 8.07 -6.42 -14.55
CA GLU A 44 9.20 -5.91 -13.75
C GLU A 44 9.80 -4.61 -14.30
N SER A 45 9.55 -4.26 -15.58
CA SER A 45 10.11 -3.05 -16.22
C SER A 45 9.58 -1.74 -15.62
N VAL A 46 8.59 -1.79 -14.72
CA VAL A 46 8.16 -0.65 -13.91
C VAL A 46 9.19 -0.22 -12.86
N CYS A 47 10.12 -1.10 -12.50
CA CYS A 47 11.15 -0.78 -11.50
C CYS A 47 12.24 0.09 -12.12
N GLY A 48 12.60 1.20 -11.46
CA GLY A 48 13.75 2.03 -11.87
C GLY A 48 15.11 1.35 -11.65
N ARG A 49 15.13 0.26 -10.87
CA ARG A 49 16.32 -0.55 -10.59
C ARG A 49 16.01 -2.04 -10.71
N ARG A 50 16.97 -2.83 -11.22
CA ARG A 50 16.83 -4.29 -11.33
C ARG A 50 16.76 -4.91 -9.93
N ASN A 51 15.59 -5.42 -9.56
CA ASN A 51 15.35 -6.08 -8.27
C ASN A 51 14.23 -7.13 -8.39
N PRO A 52 14.49 -8.28 -9.05
CA PRO A 52 13.45 -9.28 -9.32
C PRO A 52 12.81 -9.84 -8.06
N GLU A 53 13.60 -10.01 -6.99
CA GLU A 53 13.11 -10.51 -5.72
C GLU A 53 12.22 -9.49 -5.01
N GLY A 54 12.64 -8.22 -4.98
CA GLY A 54 11.86 -7.12 -4.44
C GLY A 54 10.54 -6.92 -5.19
N PHE A 55 10.57 -6.97 -6.52
CA PHE A 55 9.38 -6.89 -7.35
C PHE A 55 8.40 -8.04 -7.08
N ARG A 56 8.91 -9.28 -7.01
CA ARG A 56 8.07 -10.46 -6.69
C ARG A 56 7.41 -10.33 -5.32
N LYS A 57 8.11 -9.81 -4.31
CA LYS A 57 7.55 -9.53 -2.97
C LYS A 57 6.49 -8.43 -3.04
N LEU A 58 6.76 -7.34 -3.77
CA LEU A 58 5.82 -6.24 -3.96
C LEU A 58 4.52 -6.72 -4.62
N ARG A 59 4.63 -7.47 -5.73
CA ARG A 59 3.47 -8.01 -6.44
C ARG A 59 2.59 -8.87 -5.54
N LYS A 60 3.19 -9.78 -4.78
CA LYS A 60 2.47 -10.61 -3.80
C LYS A 60 1.75 -9.76 -2.77
N LEU A 61 2.40 -8.71 -2.25
CA LEU A 61 1.79 -7.83 -1.26
C LEU A 61 0.66 -6.98 -1.83
N VAL A 62 0.78 -6.49 -3.07
CA VAL A 62 -0.32 -5.78 -3.77
C VAL A 62 -1.55 -6.69 -3.86
N MET A 63 -1.38 -7.95 -4.28
CA MET A 63 -2.49 -8.92 -4.34
C MET A 63 -3.08 -9.21 -2.95
N ALA A 64 -2.23 -9.42 -1.95
CA ALA A 64 -2.66 -9.65 -0.57
C ALA A 64 -3.39 -8.44 0.05
N THR A 65 -3.08 -7.22 -0.42
CA THR A 65 -3.77 -5.99 0.00
C THR A 65 -5.23 -6.01 -0.44
N TYR A 66 -5.52 -6.36 -1.70
CA TYR A 66 -6.90 -6.48 -2.19
C TYR A 66 -7.69 -7.53 -1.40
N HIS A 67 -7.08 -8.68 -1.10
CA HIS A 67 -7.71 -9.68 -0.26
C HIS A 67 -7.98 -9.16 1.15
N SER A 68 -7.01 -8.48 1.78
CA SER A 68 -7.17 -7.89 3.12
C SER A 68 -8.26 -6.83 3.17
N LEU A 69 -8.39 -6.00 2.13
CA LEU A 69 -9.47 -5.01 2.02
C LEU A 69 -10.84 -5.68 1.87
N GLY A 70 -10.95 -6.74 1.06
CA GLY A 70 -12.19 -7.52 0.96
C GLY A 70 -12.61 -8.13 2.31
N LEU A 71 -11.63 -8.69 3.04
CA LEU A 71 -11.87 -9.22 4.38
C LEU A 71 -12.25 -8.14 5.40
N SER A 72 -11.63 -6.95 5.35
CA SER A 72 -11.99 -5.87 6.27
C SER A 72 -13.40 -5.36 5.98
N ILE A 73 -13.76 -5.18 4.71
CA ILE A 73 -15.13 -4.78 4.32
C ILE A 73 -16.14 -5.81 4.83
N SER A 74 -15.86 -7.11 4.65
CA SER A 74 -16.74 -8.17 5.13
C SER A 74 -16.88 -8.21 6.66
N ARG A 75 -15.82 -7.88 7.41
CA ARG A 75 -15.80 -8.01 8.88
C ARG A 75 -16.20 -6.75 9.65
N ILE A 76 -15.81 -5.56 9.18
CA ILE A 76 -16.05 -4.27 9.86
C ILE A 76 -16.84 -3.28 9.00
N GLY A 77 -17.26 -3.70 7.80
CA GLY A 77 -18.04 -2.87 6.90
C GLY A 77 -17.20 -1.90 6.07
N PRO A 78 -17.78 -1.41 4.96
CA PRO A 78 -17.08 -0.51 4.03
C PRO A 78 -16.80 0.86 4.64
N ALA A 79 -17.72 1.41 5.43
CA ALA A 79 -17.56 2.74 6.03
C ALA A 79 -16.39 2.80 7.01
N GLU A 80 -16.20 1.77 7.84
CA GLU A 80 -15.10 1.72 8.79
C GLU A 80 -13.77 1.40 8.11
N THR A 81 -13.77 0.47 7.15
CA THR A 81 -12.59 0.20 6.30
C THR A 81 -12.11 1.49 5.63
N LYS A 82 -13.03 2.27 5.05
CA LYS A 82 -12.68 3.53 4.37
C LYS A 82 -12.03 4.54 5.34
N LYS A 83 -12.56 4.68 6.56
CA LYS A 83 -11.96 5.57 7.58
C LYS A 83 -10.52 5.18 7.89
N ILE A 84 -10.23 3.88 8.01
CA ILE A 84 -8.88 3.38 8.24
C ILE A 84 -7.98 3.69 7.04
N THR A 85 -8.40 3.35 5.83
CA THR A 85 -7.58 3.56 4.61
C THR A 85 -7.35 5.04 4.31
N ASP A 86 -8.35 5.90 4.57
CA ASP A 86 -8.21 7.36 4.43
C ASP A 86 -7.15 7.90 5.41
N ALA A 87 -7.19 7.45 6.68
CA ALA A 87 -6.21 7.87 7.68
C ALA A 87 -4.78 7.42 7.32
N ILE A 88 -4.62 6.20 6.82
CA ILE A 88 -3.34 5.69 6.31
C ILE A 88 -2.85 6.53 5.11
N ALA A 89 -3.74 6.79 4.14
CA ALA A 89 -3.40 7.58 2.96
C ALA A 89 -2.95 9.01 3.32
N GLN A 90 -3.64 9.64 4.27
CA GLN A 90 -3.26 10.94 4.83
C GLN A 90 -1.90 10.87 5.51
N ARG A 91 -1.65 9.90 6.39
CA ARG A 91 -0.34 9.69 7.05
C ARG A 91 0.79 9.58 6.03
N MET A 92 0.59 8.77 4.99
CA MET A 92 1.59 8.55 3.93
C MET A 92 1.88 9.82 3.13
N GLU A 93 0.88 10.66 2.88
CA GLU A 93 1.08 11.94 2.21
C GLU A 93 1.96 12.88 3.03
N HIS A 94 1.69 13.01 4.33
CA HIS A 94 2.52 13.83 5.23
C HIS A 94 3.98 13.36 5.26
N GLN A 95 4.20 12.05 5.32
CA GLN A 95 5.55 11.47 5.28
C GLN A 95 6.26 11.65 3.93
N ARG A 96 5.52 11.88 2.84
CA ARG A 96 6.09 12.20 1.53
C ARG A 96 6.50 13.66 1.49
N SER A 97 5.61 14.57 1.88
CA SER A 97 5.85 16.01 1.92
C SER A 97 6.96 16.42 2.89
N GLY A 98 7.15 15.68 3.99
CA GLY A 98 8.25 15.89 4.93
C GLY A 98 9.63 15.46 4.41
N LYS A 99 9.69 14.59 3.40
CA LYS A 99 10.96 14.12 2.80
C LYS A 99 11.52 15.03 1.70
N THR A 100 10.70 15.92 1.13
CA THR A 100 11.12 16.84 0.05
C THR A 100 11.85 18.09 0.55
N LYS A 101 12.12 18.21 1.85
CA LYS A 101 12.78 19.37 2.49
C LYS A 101 14.17 19.06 3.10
N SER A 102 14.81 17.94 2.75
CA SER A 102 16.20 17.64 3.15
C SER A 102 17.13 17.54 1.95
#